data_AF-A0A5S3RND7-F1
#
_entry.id   AF-A0A5S3RND7-F1
#
_cell.length_a   1.000
_cell.length_b   1.000
_cell.length_c   1.000
_cell.angle_alpha   90.00
_cell.angle_beta   90.00
_cell.angle_gamma   90.00
#
_symmetry.space_group_name_H-M   'P 1'
#
loop_
_entity.id
_entity.type
_entity.pdbx_description
1 polymer ?
#
loop_
_entity_poly.entity_id
_entity_poly.type
_entity_poly.pdbx_seq_one_letter_code
_entity_poly.pdbx_strand_id
1 'polypeptide(L)'
;MMRLLGLLCFVCVSASAQNDLKQQQLIKKSTLHASITLGYGGIQNPVASSKNITSVILPNFAYYGDRWYVDNFALGYSLIESERYYIDIAGRFNDDGFFFKLDGIDKLFATSIVSDNPKVPTRPSAPTTSLTPIERDLSYLAGLSSGLKLFADSWLELAVLQDITGVHNGHEVQLNGYQSFSVLGGVLGIEAGVNYKSSELIKYYYTIAPTEALSRLTKYELQSALNYHLKMAYEYPISEQLSFDMKLKYTWLDSELANNPIINENGYFSGFMGVTYHF
;
A
#
# COMPACT_ATOMS: atom_id res chain seq x y z
N MET A 1 -62.60 -34.56 1.12
CA MET A 1 -61.69 -34.03 2.15
C MET A 1 -60.31 -34.62 1.94
N MET A 2 -59.37 -33.76 1.59
CA MET A 2 -57.99 -34.01 1.18
C MET A 2 -57.16 -34.47 2.39
N ARG A 3 -56.35 -35.53 2.26
CA ARG A 3 -55.29 -35.85 3.24
C ARG A 3 -53.94 -35.80 2.54
N LEU A 4 -53.10 -34.95 3.10
CA LEU A 4 -51.91 -34.35 2.54
C LEU A 4 -50.68 -35.26 2.72
N LEU A 5 -49.83 -35.26 1.69
CA LEU A 5 -48.45 -35.75 1.67
C LEU A 5 -47.62 -35.18 2.84
N GLY A 6 -46.78 -36.01 3.45
CA GLY A 6 -45.74 -35.58 4.39
C GLY A 6 -44.52 -36.50 4.28
N LEU A 7 -43.62 -36.18 3.34
CA LEU A 7 -42.29 -36.78 3.25
C LEU A 7 -41.28 -35.64 3.09
N LEU A 8 -40.83 -35.06 4.21
CA LEU A 8 -39.68 -34.16 4.24
C LEU A 8 -38.43 -35.00 4.45
N CYS A 9 -37.78 -35.34 3.34
CA CYS A 9 -36.41 -35.83 3.30
C CYS A 9 -35.50 -34.60 3.40
N PHE A 10 -35.05 -34.23 4.60
CA PHE A 10 -33.97 -33.25 4.75
C PHE A 10 -32.65 -33.97 4.50
N VAL A 11 -32.12 -33.77 3.30
CA VAL A 11 -30.79 -34.21 2.91
C VAL A 11 -29.78 -33.38 3.70
N CYS A 12 -29.05 -34.03 4.62
CA CYS A 12 -27.82 -33.51 5.18
C CYS A 12 -26.79 -33.36 4.05
N VAL A 13 -26.54 -32.13 3.62
CA VAL A 13 -25.42 -31.79 2.72
C VAL A 13 -24.36 -31.06 3.55
N SER A 14 -23.30 -31.80 3.84
CA SER A 14 -21.89 -31.37 3.84
C SER A 14 -21.46 -30.28 4.82
N ALA A 15 -21.17 -30.70 6.06
CA ALA A 15 -20.31 -29.98 7.00
C ALA A 15 -18.80 -30.09 6.64
N SER A 16 -18.44 -30.04 5.35
CA SER A 16 -17.06 -30.20 4.87
C SER A 16 -16.44 -28.93 4.28
N ALA A 17 -17.19 -27.85 4.08
CA ALA A 17 -16.65 -26.58 3.54
C ALA A 17 -16.03 -25.67 4.61
N GLN A 18 -16.18 -25.98 5.91
CA GLN A 18 -15.80 -25.08 6.99
C GLN A 18 -14.36 -25.27 7.49
N ASN A 19 -13.65 -26.30 7.00
CA ASN A 19 -12.28 -26.60 7.41
C ASN A 19 -11.18 -25.99 6.53
N ASP A 20 -11.49 -25.50 5.32
CA ASP A 20 -10.49 -24.84 4.45
C ASP A 20 -10.27 -23.35 4.75
N LEU A 21 -11.15 -22.74 5.55
CA LEU A 21 -11.02 -21.31 5.92
C LEU A 21 -9.98 -21.05 7.03
N LYS A 22 -9.31 -22.08 7.55
CA LYS A 22 -8.29 -21.95 8.62
C LYS A 22 -6.85 -21.82 8.13
N GLN A 23 -6.60 -21.82 6.82
CA GLN A 23 -5.25 -21.86 6.26
C GLN A 23 -4.87 -20.56 5.51
N GLN A 24 -5.31 -19.39 5.98
CA GLN A 24 -5.00 -18.10 5.33
C GLN A 24 -3.69 -17.42 5.80
N GLN A 25 -2.81 -18.11 6.53
CA GLN A 25 -1.56 -17.51 7.01
C GLN A 25 -0.27 -18.07 6.40
N LEU A 26 -0.36 -19.08 5.54
CA LEU A 26 0.78 -19.60 4.80
C LEU A 26 0.38 -19.62 3.33
N ILE A 27 0.90 -18.65 2.56
CA ILE A 27 0.63 -18.59 1.13
C ILE A 27 1.21 -19.85 0.49
N LYS A 28 0.38 -20.57 -0.27
CA LYS A 28 0.77 -21.82 -0.90
C LYS A 28 1.86 -21.55 -1.95
N LYS A 29 3.06 -22.10 -1.74
CA LYS A 29 4.17 -22.00 -2.68
C LYS A 29 3.81 -22.51 -4.07
N SER A 30 4.51 -21.98 -5.07
CA SER A 30 4.30 -22.22 -6.50
C SER A 30 2.88 -21.91 -7.00
N THR A 31 2.20 -20.97 -6.34
CA THR A 31 0.87 -20.50 -6.74
C THR A 31 0.97 -19.09 -7.29
N LEU A 32 0.38 -18.89 -8.47
CA LEU A 32 0.17 -17.58 -9.03
C LEU A 32 -1.11 -17.00 -8.43
N HIS A 33 -1.01 -15.81 -7.85
CA HIS A 33 -2.16 -15.04 -7.38
C HIS A 33 -2.30 -13.83 -8.30
N ALA A 34 -3.27 -13.88 -9.19
CA ALA A 34 -3.63 -12.74 -10.01
C ALA A 34 -5.07 -12.34 -9.67
N SER A 35 -5.33 -11.05 -9.61
CA SER A 35 -6.69 -10.54 -9.46
C SER A 35 -6.83 -9.14 -10.06
N ILE A 36 -8.06 -8.76 -10.34
CA ILE A 36 -8.41 -7.40 -10.75
C ILE A 36 -9.55 -6.93 -9.86
N THR A 37 -9.34 -5.80 -9.18
CA THR A 37 -10.39 -5.08 -8.47
C THR A 37 -10.98 -4.01 -9.38
N LEU A 38 -12.30 -4.06 -9.58
CA LEU A 38 -13.07 -2.98 -10.18
C LEU A 38 -13.72 -2.17 -9.08
N GLY A 39 -13.46 -0.87 -9.06
CA GLY A 39 -13.95 0.01 -8.02
C GLY A 39 -13.31 1.38 -8.11
N TYR A 40 -12.87 1.90 -6.97
CA TYR A 40 -12.43 3.28 -6.82
C TYR A 40 -11.49 3.38 -5.61
N GLY A 41 -10.45 4.21 -5.61
CA GLY A 41 -9.76 4.48 -4.35
C GLY A 41 -8.94 5.76 -4.22
N GLY A 42 -7.85 5.80 -3.42
CA GLY A 42 -7.10 7.00 -2.96
C GLY A 42 -5.57 6.91 -2.95
N ILE A 43 -4.77 7.85 -3.49
CA ILE A 43 -3.62 8.51 -2.85
C ILE A 43 -3.93 9.98 -3.08
N GLN A 44 -4.18 10.63 -1.96
CA GLN A 44 -4.15 12.08 -1.88
C GLN A 44 -2.69 12.51 -1.97
N ASN A 45 -2.36 13.33 -2.96
CA ASN A 45 -0.98 13.77 -3.14
C ASN A 45 -0.71 14.95 -2.19
N PRO A 46 0.19 14.82 -1.21
CA PRO A 46 0.49 15.91 -0.28
C PRO A 46 1.29 17.04 -0.95
N VAL A 47 1.87 16.80 -2.13
CA VAL A 47 2.65 17.79 -2.88
C VAL A 47 1.72 18.80 -3.57
N ALA A 48 1.87 20.07 -3.21
CA ALA A 48 1.01 21.20 -3.58
C ALA A 48 0.84 21.39 -5.09
N SER A 49 1.90 21.12 -5.87
CA SER A 49 1.90 21.27 -7.33
C SER A 49 1.38 20.05 -8.08
N SER A 50 1.07 18.96 -7.37
CA SER A 50 0.75 17.66 -7.96
C SER A 50 -0.70 17.28 -7.72
N LYS A 51 -1.26 16.46 -8.63
CA LYS A 51 -2.64 15.97 -8.53
C LYS A 51 -2.68 14.64 -7.77
N ASN A 52 -3.85 14.33 -7.19
CA ASN A 52 -4.16 13.01 -6.64
C ASN A 52 -4.10 11.92 -7.74
N ILE A 53 -3.81 10.67 -7.37
CA ILE A 53 -3.33 9.60 -8.29
C ILE A 53 -4.40 8.58 -8.67
N THR A 54 -5.29 8.89 -9.60
CA THR A 54 -6.61 8.24 -9.69
C THR A 54 -6.75 7.04 -10.65
N SER A 55 -7.55 6.01 -10.30
CA SER A 55 -7.82 4.75 -11.02
C SER A 55 -9.10 4.01 -10.56
N VAL A 56 -9.91 3.60 -11.55
CA VAL A 56 -11.13 2.77 -11.38
C VAL A 56 -10.85 1.25 -11.34
N ILE A 57 -9.58 0.88 -11.53
CA ILE A 57 -9.14 -0.50 -11.66
C ILE A 57 -7.84 -0.71 -10.89
N LEU A 58 -7.74 -1.83 -10.19
CA LEU A 58 -6.52 -2.22 -9.51
C LEU A 58 -6.16 -3.65 -9.87
N PRO A 59 -5.17 -3.87 -10.75
CA PRO A 59 -4.57 -5.17 -10.91
C PRO A 59 -3.73 -5.53 -9.68
N ASN A 60 -3.78 -6.79 -9.29
CA ASN A 60 -2.87 -7.35 -8.31
C ASN A 60 -2.22 -8.60 -8.89
N PHE A 61 -0.92 -8.73 -8.68
CA PHE A 61 -0.14 -9.86 -9.14
C PHE A 61 0.83 -10.27 -8.05
N ALA A 62 0.81 -11.52 -7.63
CA ALA A 62 1.81 -12.08 -6.75
C ALA A 62 2.14 -13.51 -7.16
N TYR A 63 3.40 -13.88 -6.96
CA TYR A 63 3.91 -15.23 -7.16
C TYR A 63 4.88 -15.55 -6.03
N TYR A 64 4.64 -16.65 -5.32
CA TYR A 64 5.48 -17.11 -4.22
C TYR A 64 6.12 -18.43 -4.59
N GLY A 65 7.41 -18.42 -4.93
CA GLY A 65 8.21 -19.61 -5.23
C GLY A 65 8.78 -20.25 -3.97
N ASP A 66 9.77 -21.12 -4.15
CA ASP A 66 10.39 -21.84 -3.01
C ASP A 66 11.22 -20.94 -2.10
N ARG A 67 11.93 -19.97 -2.71
CA ARG A 67 12.84 -19.04 -2.05
C ARG A 67 12.76 -17.62 -2.57
N TRP A 68 11.92 -17.34 -3.55
CA TRP A 68 11.77 -16.00 -4.09
C TRP A 68 10.31 -15.71 -4.28
N TYR A 69 9.95 -14.44 -4.19
CA TYR A 69 8.60 -14.00 -4.43
C TYR A 69 8.61 -12.71 -5.24
N VAL A 70 7.55 -12.52 -6.01
CA VAL A 70 7.19 -11.24 -6.59
C VAL A 70 5.82 -10.89 -6.03
N ASP A 71 5.69 -9.74 -5.42
CA ASP A 71 4.40 -9.18 -5.00
C ASP A 71 4.29 -7.78 -5.60
N ASN A 72 3.49 -7.70 -6.67
CA ASN A 72 3.38 -6.56 -7.54
C ASN A 72 4.75 -6.14 -8.09
N PHE A 73 5.36 -5.10 -7.55
CA PHE A 73 6.73 -4.65 -7.91
C PHE A 73 7.78 -4.94 -6.84
N ALA A 74 7.34 -5.48 -5.71
CA ALA A 74 8.27 -5.99 -4.72
C ALA A 74 8.84 -7.32 -5.23
N LEU A 75 10.15 -7.44 -5.15
CA LEU A 75 10.88 -8.67 -5.41
C LEU A 75 11.59 -9.06 -4.12
N GLY A 76 11.45 -10.31 -3.69
CA GLY A 76 12.16 -10.79 -2.52
C GLY A 76 12.78 -12.17 -2.71
N TYR A 77 13.76 -12.45 -1.87
CA TYR A 77 14.44 -13.73 -1.76
C TYR A 77 14.51 -14.12 -0.28
N SER A 78 13.88 -15.23 0.09
CA SER A 78 13.88 -15.74 1.45
C SER A 78 15.19 -16.43 1.79
N LEU A 79 15.85 -15.91 2.82
CA LEU A 79 17.08 -16.48 3.39
C LEU A 79 16.72 -17.53 4.45
N ILE A 80 15.75 -17.21 5.29
CA ILE A 80 15.26 -18.05 6.38
C ILE A 80 13.75 -17.90 6.47
N GLU A 81 13.04 -19.02 6.52
CA GLU A 81 11.58 -19.06 6.63
C GLU A 81 11.20 -20.08 7.71
N SER A 82 10.34 -19.67 8.63
CA SER A 82 9.76 -20.49 9.69
C SER A 82 8.32 -20.06 9.94
N GLU A 83 7.56 -20.84 10.71
CA GLU A 83 6.20 -20.48 11.10
C GLU A 83 6.11 -19.24 12.02
N ARG A 84 7.23 -18.87 12.64
CA ARG A 84 7.29 -17.77 13.62
C ARG A 84 8.10 -16.57 13.17
N TYR A 85 8.99 -16.73 12.21
CA TYR A 85 9.82 -15.64 11.75
C TYR A 85 10.33 -15.90 10.35
N TYR A 86 10.66 -14.83 9.64
CA TYR A 86 11.34 -14.89 8.36
C TYR A 86 12.42 -13.81 8.27
N ILE A 87 13.41 -14.06 7.42
CA ILE A 87 14.41 -13.08 7.03
C ILE A 87 14.60 -13.19 5.52
N ASP A 88 14.37 -12.06 4.85
CA ASP A 88 14.39 -11.97 3.40
C ASP A 88 15.34 -10.85 2.96
N ILE A 89 15.90 -11.02 1.77
CA ILE A 89 16.34 -9.88 0.96
C ILE A 89 15.09 -9.38 0.24
N ALA A 90 14.78 -8.09 0.35
CA ALA A 90 13.62 -7.49 -0.27
C ALA A 90 14.00 -6.25 -1.07
N GLY A 91 13.35 -6.08 -2.22
CA GLY A 91 13.45 -4.91 -3.07
C GLY A 91 12.07 -4.38 -3.44
N ARG A 92 11.95 -3.05 -3.58
CA ARG A 92 10.71 -2.35 -3.92
C ARG A 92 11.00 -0.95 -4.45
N PHE A 93 10.06 -0.35 -5.17
CA PHE A 93 10.11 1.08 -5.45
C PHE A 93 10.01 1.90 -4.17
N ASN A 94 10.67 3.07 -4.16
CA ASN A 94 10.44 4.06 -3.13
C ASN A 94 9.12 4.80 -3.39
N ASP A 95 8.29 4.91 -2.36
CA ASP A 95 6.92 5.42 -2.50
C ASP A 95 6.89 6.93 -2.80
N ASP A 96 7.89 7.70 -2.36
CA ASP A 96 7.93 9.16 -2.53
C ASP A 96 8.02 9.56 -4.01
N GLY A 97 8.70 8.76 -4.84
CA GLY A 97 8.80 9.00 -6.28
C GLY A 97 7.44 9.03 -6.99
N PHE A 98 6.44 8.29 -6.48
CA PHE A 98 5.09 8.28 -7.04
C PHE A 98 4.37 9.62 -6.88
N PHE A 99 4.79 10.52 -5.98
CA PHE A 99 4.17 11.85 -5.87
C PHE A 99 4.56 12.82 -7.00
N PHE A 100 5.65 12.52 -7.71
CA PHE A 100 6.25 13.42 -8.69
C PHE A 100 6.20 12.88 -10.11
N LYS A 101 6.36 11.56 -10.29
CA LYS A 101 6.47 10.95 -11.61
C LYS A 101 5.48 9.82 -11.76
N LEU A 102 4.41 10.09 -12.49
CA LEU A 102 3.42 9.11 -12.88
C LEU A 102 2.90 9.44 -14.28
N ASP A 103 3.42 8.71 -15.27
CA ASP A 103 2.90 8.69 -16.63
C ASP A 103 2.48 7.26 -17.00
N GLY A 104 1.40 7.12 -17.77
CA GLY A 104 0.99 5.81 -18.30
C GLY A 104 0.61 4.76 -17.25
N ILE A 105 1.20 3.56 -17.36
CA ILE A 105 0.88 2.38 -16.53
C ILE A 105 1.35 2.52 -15.08
N ASP A 106 2.32 3.40 -14.80
CA ASP A 106 2.85 3.63 -13.46
C ASP A 106 1.75 4.16 -12.51
N LYS A 107 0.74 4.86 -13.06
CA LYS A 107 -0.47 5.26 -12.32
C LYS A 107 -1.27 4.06 -11.82
N LEU A 108 -1.41 3.00 -12.63
CA LEU A 108 -2.19 1.81 -12.30
C LEU A 108 -1.57 0.98 -11.16
N PHE A 109 -0.30 1.23 -10.88
CA PHE A 109 0.51 0.47 -9.93
C PHE A 109 0.94 1.29 -8.71
N ALA A 110 1.13 2.59 -8.87
CA ALA A 110 0.94 3.53 -7.77
C ALA A 110 -0.49 3.40 -7.23
N THR A 111 -1.46 2.98 -8.06
CA THR A 111 -2.78 2.59 -7.56
C THR A 111 -2.87 1.25 -6.83
N SER A 112 -1.79 0.47 -6.64
CA SER A 112 -1.72 -0.55 -5.56
C SER A 112 -1.57 0.09 -4.17
N ILE A 113 -1.33 1.40 -4.14
CA ILE A 113 -1.47 2.32 -3.00
C ILE A 113 -2.76 3.18 -3.14
N VAL A 114 -3.25 3.28 -4.39
CA VAL A 114 -4.61 3.62 -4.94
C VAL A 114 -4.84 5.10 -5.25
N SER A 115 -5.76 5.59 -6.09
CA SER A 115 -6.61 6.84 -6.11
C SER A 115 -7.72 6.59 -7.11
N ASP A 116 -8.72 7.45 -7.25
CA ASP A 116 -9.77 7.54 -8.28
C ASP A 116 -10.46 8.95 -8.16
N ASN A 117 -11.28 9.43 -9.11
CA ASN A 117 -12.15 10.65 -8.97
C ASN A 117 -13.50 10.58 -9.71
N PRO A 118 -14.66 10.93 -9.08
CA PRO A 118 -15.80 11.51 -9.78
C PRO A 118 -16.08 12.94 -9.27
N LYS A 119 -16.62 13.76 -10.18
CA LYS A 119 -16.77 15.22 -10.06
C LYS A 119 -17.77 15.69 -8.99
N VAL A 120 -17.43 16.77 -8.26
CA VAL A 120 -18.35 17.76 -7.64
C VAL A 120 -17.71 19.17 -7.79
N PRO A 121 -18.45 20.28 -8.01
CA PRO A 121 -17.94 21.52 -8.58
C PRO A 121 -17.16 22.43 -7.61
N THR A 122 -16.18 23.14 -8.15
CA THR A 122 -15.16 23.96 -7.46
C THR A 122 -15.62 25.39 -7.15
N ARG A 123 -15.25 25.88 -5.96
CA ARG A 123 -15.17 27.32 -5.63
C ARG A 123 -13.76 27.83 -5.97
N PRO A 124 -13.57 29.03 -6.57
CA PRO A 124 -12.23 29.51 -6.91
C PRO A 124 -11.46 29.86 -5.63
N SER A 125 -10.26 29.31 -5.48
CA SER A 125 -9.24 29.77 -4.53
C SER A 125 -8.08 30.35 -5.32
N ALA A 126 -7.57 31.49 -4.87
CA ALA A 126 -6.45 32.20 -5.48
C ALA A 126 -5.15 31.37 -5.43
N PRO A 127 -4.23 31.51 -6.40
CA PRO A 127 -2.98 30.76 -6.41
C PRO A 127 -2.08 31.26 -5.28
N THR A 128 -1.67 30.35 -4.42
CA THR A 128 -0.52 30.57 -3.55
C THR A 128 0.61 29.67 -4.06
N THR A 129 1.73 30.33 -4.37
CA THR A 129 3.05 29.78 -4.70
C THR A 129 3.34 29.53 -6.19
N SER A 130 4.23 30.39 -6.71
CA SER A 130 4.82 30.33 -8.03
C SER A 130 5.95 29.27 -8.06
N LEU A 131 5.62 28.04 -8.47
CA LEU A 131 6.61 26.99 -8.79
C LEU A 131 6.29 26.42 -10.18
N THR A 132 7.32 26.08 -10.95
CA THR A 132 7.16 25.20 -12.12
C THR A 132 6.88 23.77 -11.64
N PRO A 133 6.28 22.89 -12.47
CA PRO A 133 6.14 21.47 -12.12
C PRO A 133 7.50 20.90 -11.70
N ILE A 134 7.54 20.30 -10.52
CA ILE A 134 8.74 19.69 -9.94
C ILE A 134 8.75 18.22 -10.34
N GLU A 135 9.76 17.80 -11.10
CA GLU A 135 9.91 16.42 -11.56
C GLU A 135 11.00 15.71 -10.74
N ARG A 136 10.72 14.48 -10.30
CA ARG A 136 11.67 13.64 -9.56
C ARG A 136 11.65 12.24 -10.13
N ASP A 137 12.78 11.57 -10.15
CA ASP A 137 12.88 10.21 -10.64
C ASP A 137 12.44 9.20 -9.57
N LEU A 138 11.89 8.08 -10.04
CA LEU A 138 11.54 6.94 -9.21
C LEU A 138 12.81 6.16 -8.87
N SER A 139 13.02 5.86 -7.59
CA SER A 139 14.12 5.01 -7.14
C SER A 139 13.64 3.61 -6.78
N TYR A 140 14.55 2.64 -6.83
CA TYR A 140 14.32 1.28 -6.34
C TYR A 140 15.25 1.03 -5.14
N LEU A 141 14.65 0.57 -4.05
CA LEU A 141 15.34 0.25 -2.81
C LEU A 141 15.52 -1.26 -2.71
N ALA A 142 16.62 -1.69 -2.09
CA ALA A 142 16.82 -3.08 -1.70
C ALA A 142 17.50 -3.18 -0.34
N GLY A 143 17.24 -4.26 0.38
CA GLY A 143 17.85 -4.49 1.69
C GLY A 143 17.28 -5.72 2.39
N LEU A 144 17.27 -5.70 3.72
CA LEU A 144 16.80 -6.81 4.53
C LEU A 144 15.40 -6.53 5.06
N SER A 145 14.53 -7.52 4.98
CA SER A 145 13.22 -7.55 5.63
C SER A 145 13.16 -8.72 6.59
N SER A 146 12.48 -8.54 7.72
CA SER A 146 12.26 -9.59 8.69
C SER A 146 10.90 -9.45 9.33
N GLY A 147 10.23 -10.57 9.56
CA GLY A 147 8.98 -10.62 10.28
C GLY A 147 9.09 -11.55 11.48
N LEU A 148 8.40 -11.19 12.56
CA LEU A 148 8.24 -12.01 13.76
C LEU A 148 6.76 -12.13 14.08
N LYS A 149 6.27 -13.37 14.11
CA LYS A 149 4.95 -13.70 14.64
C LYS A 149 4.98 -13.56 16.15
N LEU A 150 4.11 -12.72 16.69
CA LEU A 150 3.99 -12.48 18.11
C LEU A 150 3.05 -13.52 18.73
N PHE A 151 1.77 -13.18 18.88
CA PHE A 151 0.73 -14.05 19.42
C PHE A 151 -0.47 -14.08 18.47
N ALA A 152 -1.21 -15.19 18.47
CA ALA A 152 -2.33 -15.40 17.56
C ALA A 152 -1.94 -15.08 16.11
N ASP A 153 -2.59 -14.09 15.51
CA ASP A 153 -2.43 -13.67 14.12
C ASP A 153 -1.64 -12.36 13.98
N SER A 154 -0.90 -11.97 15.02
CA SER A 154 -0.13 -10.74 15.06
C SER A 154 1.28 -10.93 14.51
N TRP A 155 1.71 -9.98 13.68
CA TRP A 155 3.06 -9.91 13.13
C TRP A 155 3.70 -8.56 13.40
N LEU A 156 5.01 -8.59 13.62
CA LEU A 156 5.86 -7.41 13.65
C LEU A 156 6.90 -7.53 12.53
N GLU A 157 7.00 -6.54 11.68
CA GLU A 157 7.89 -6.53 10.53
C GLU A 157 8.85 -5.35 10.57
N LEU A 158 10.13 -5.62 10.33
CA LEU A 158 11.19 -4.64 10.22
C LEU A 158 11.84 -4.77 8.85
N ALA A 159 11.91 -3.67 8.11
CA ALA A 159 12.65 -3.57 6.86
C ALA A 159 13.68 -2.44 6.92
N VAL A 160 14.90 -2.71 6.45
CA VAL A 160 15.97 -1.72 6.28
C VAL A 160 16.39 -1.77 4.82
N LEU A 161 16.13 -0.68 4.09
CA LEU A 161 16.22 -0.62 2.64
C LEU A 161 17.13 0.55 2.22
N GLN A 162 17.99 0.32 1.24
CA GLN A 162 18.92 1.30 0.69
C GLN A 162 18.62 1.52 -0.79
N ASP A 163 18.76 2.75 -1.27
CA ASP A 163 18.68 3.05 -2.71
C ASP A 163 19.80 2.36 -3.48
N ILE A 164 19.42 1.51 -4.43
CA ILE A 164 20.33 0.80 -5.33
C ILE A 164 20.38 1.39 -6.74
N THR A 165 19.51 2.35 -7.03
CA THR A 165 19.43 3.07 -8.32
C THR A 165 20.31 4.32 -8.35
N GLY A 166 20.71 4.82 -7.18
CA GLY A 166 21.57 6.00 -7.04
C GLY A 166 20.85 7.34 -7.25
N VAL A 167 19.52 7.32 -7.30
CA VAL A 167 18.67 8.50 -7.50
C VAL A 167 18.80 9.48 -6.34
N HIS A 168 18.79 8.96 -5.10
CA HIS A 168 18.94 9.76 -3.89
C HIS A 168 20.05 9.27 -2.95
N ASN A 169 20.53 8.02 -3.11
CA ASN A 169 21.60 7.41 -2.29
C ASN A 169 21.27 7.29 -0.78
N GLY A 170 19.99 7.43 -0.43
CA GLY A 170 19.48 7.34 0.93
C GLY A 170 18.96 5.96 1.31
N HIS A 171 18.56 5.82 2.57
CA HIS A 171 17.92 4.63 3.12
C HIS A 171 16.57 4.95 3.78
N GLU A 172 15.81 3.87 3.98
CA GLU A 172 14.49 3.83 4.58
C GLU A 172 14.42 2.69 5.59
N VAL A 173 13.84 2.94 6.76
CA VAL A 173 13.63 1.93 7.80
C VAL A 173 12.15 1.90 8.17
N GLN A 174 11.54 0.74 8.05
CA GLN A 174 10.12 0.54 8.34
C GLN A 174 9.92 -0.44 9.47
N LEU A 175 9.04 -0.09 10.39
CA LEU A 175 8.54 -0.97 11.44
C LEU A 175 7.02 -1.02 11.35
N ASN A 176 6.45 -2.19 11.10
CA ASN A 176 5.01 -2.39 10.94
C ASN A 176 4.51 -3.45 11.93
N GLY A 177 3.43 -3.17 12.63
CA GLY A 177 2.68 -4.15 13.41
C GLY A 177 1.36 -4.44 12.70
N TYR A 178 1.09 -5.71 12.42
CA TYR A 178 -0.12 -6.19 11.74
C TYR A 178 -0.92 -7.12 12.65
N GLN A 179 -2.25 -7.03 12.56
CA GLN A 179 -3.17 -7.95 13.21
C GLN A 179 -4.40 -8.19 12.33
N SER A 180 -4.85 -9.44 12.25
CA SER A 180 -6.08 -9.81 11.55
C SER A 180 -7.17 -10.33 12.47
N PHE A 181 -8.44 -10.11 12.09
CA PHE A 181 -9.63 -10.57 12.79
C PHE A 181 -10.66 -11.11 11.80
N SER A 182 -11.25 -12.27 12.09
CA SER A 182 -12.44 -12.72 11.36
C SER A 182 -13.68 -12.03 11.93
N VAL A 183 -14.32 -11.18 11.15
CA VAL A 183 -15.44 -10.33 11.59
C VAL A 183 -16.45 -10.14 10.46
N LEU A 184 -17.74 -10.19 10.79
CA LEU A 184 -18.84 -9.99 9.82
C LEU A 184 -18.77 -10.91 8.57
N GLY A 185 -18.22 -12.12 8.72
CA GLY A 185 -18.07 -13.07 7.61
C GLY A 185 -16.90 -12.77 6.67
N GLY A 186 -16.12 -11.72 6.93
CA GLY A 186 -14.87 -11.39 6.24
C GLY A 186 -13.66 -11.39 7.16
N VAL A 187 -12.53 -10.90 6.63
CA VAL A 187 -11.27 -10.72 7.35
C VAL A 187 -10.94 -9.23 7.41
N LEU A 188 -10.81 -8.71 8.62
CA LEU A 188 -10.35 -7.34 8.89
C LEU A 188 -8.89 -7.38 9.35
N GLY A 189 -7.99 -6.81 8.56
CA GLY A 189 -6.61 -6.51 8.91
C GLY A 189 -6.46 -5.07 9.38
N ILE A 190 -5.71 -4.88 10.46
CA ILE A 190 -5.28 -3.57 10.95
C ILE A 190 -3.75 -3.57 11.01
N GLU A 191 -3.14 -2.52 10.50
CA GLU A 191 -1.69 -2.32 10.50
C GLU A 191 -1.38 -0.92 11.03
N ALA A 192 -0.45 -0.83 11.97
CA ALA A 192 0.14 0.43 12.41
C ALA A 192 1.63 0.39 12.15
N GLY A 193 2.20 1.46 11.61
CA GLY A 193 3.61 1.46 11.25
C GLY A 193 4.28 2.81 11.35
N VAL A 194 5.61 2.74 11.31
CA VAL A 194 6.53 3.87 11.36
C VAL A 194 7.52 3.71 10.22
N ASN A 195 7.80 4.81 9.52
CA ASN A 195 8.72 4.86 8.40
C ASN A 195 9.73 5.99 8.59
N TYR A 196 10.96 5.63 8.90
CA TYR A 196 12.10 6.55 8.97
C TYR A 196 12.73 6.71 7.59
N LYS A 197 12.98 7.96 7.20
CA LYS A 197 13.59 8.35 5.94
C LYS A 197 14.85 9.17 6.21
N SER A 198 15.95 8.74 5.61
CA SER A 198 17.24 9.42 5.65
C SER A 198 17.22 10.81 5.03
N SER A 199 18.26 11.61 5.31
CA SER A 199 18.36 12.98 4.81
C SER A 199 18.53 13.10 3.32
N GLU A 200 19.29 12.17 2.76
CA GLU A 200 19.59 12.07 1.35
C GLU A 200 18.31 11.85 0.54
N LEU A 201 17.44 10.95 1.04
CA LEU A 201 16.12 10.67 0.46
C LEU A 201 15.23 11.91 0.48
N ILE A 202 15.02 12.51 1.66
CA ILE A 202 14.05 13.61 1.76
C ILE A 202 14.58 14.90 1.11
N LYS A 203 15.89 15.11 1.09
CA LYS A 203 16.48 16.25 0.35
C LYS A 203 16.21 16.12 -1.14
N TYR A 204 16.37 14.93 -1.72
CA TYR A 204 16.11 14.73 -3.14
C TYR A 204 14.66 15.03 -3.51
N TYR A 205 13.69 14.42 -2.82
CA TYR A 205 12.28 14.58 -3.16
C TYR A 205 11.68 15.93 -2.76
N TYR A 206 12.10 16.49 -1.62
CA TYR A 206 11.42 17.62 -0.99
C TYR A 206 12.22 18.93 -0.96
N THR A 207 13.40 18.97 -1.58
CA THR A 207 14.12 20.25 -1.77
C THR A 207 13.75 20.87 -3.11
N ILE A 208 13.43 22.16 -3.11
CA ILE A 208 13.24 22.94 -4.32
C ILE A 208 14.61 23.44 -4.81
N ALA A 209 14.99 23.08 -6.03
CA ALA A 209 16.20 23.60 -6.64
C ALA A 209 16.04 25.09 -7.00
N PRO A 210 17.11 25.91 -6.99
CA PRO A 210 17.02 27.33 -7.35
C PRO A 210 16.41 27.59 -8.74
N THR A 211 16.56 26.65 -9.67
CA THR A 211 15.99 26.70 -11.03
C THR A 211 14.50 26.36 -11.09
N GLU A 212 13.95 25.74 -10.04
CA GLU A 212 12.53 25.34 -9.93
C GLU A 212 11.68 26.41 -9.24
N ALA A 213 12.33 27.36 -8.57
CA ALA A 213 11.68 28.43 -7.83
C ALA A 213 11.43 29.65 -8.74
N LEU A 214 10.17 30.09 -8.89
CA LEU A 214 9.85 31.33 -9.60
C LEU A 214 10.13 32.58 -8.74
N SER A 215 10.57 32.41 -7.50
CA SER A 215 10.89 33.47 -6.55
C SER A 215 12.01 33.01 -5.60
N ARG A 216 12.73 33.95 -5.00
CA ARG A 216 13.78 33.60 -4.02
C ARG A 216 13.17 32.93 -2.80
N LEU A 217 13.43 31.64 -2.61
CA LEU A 217 13.04 30.88 -1.43
C LEU A 217 14.05 31.09 -0.29
N THR A 218 13.55 31.14 0.94
CA THR A 218 14.40 31.00 2.12
C THR A 218 15.00 29.60 2.09
N LYS A 219 16.33 29.49 2.27
CA LYS A 219 16.98 28.19 2.38
C LYS A 219 16.43 27.45 3.60
N TYR A 220 16.13 26.18 3.44
CA TYR A 220 15.76 25.25 4.50
C TYR A 220 16.65 24.01 4.39
N GLU A 221 16.99 23.40 5.51
CA GLU A 221 17.77 22.17 5.55
C GLU A 221 16.92 21.07 6.12
N LEU A 222 16.65 20.05 5.30
CA LEU A 222 15.94 18.86 5.73
C LEU A 222 16.93 17.91 6.39
N GLN A 223 16.57 17.41 7.57
CA GLN A 223 17.36 16.39 8.28
C GLN A 223 16.84 15.00 7.96
N SER A 224 16.12 14.33 8.84
CA SER A 224 15.46 13.06 8.57
C SER A 224 13.98 13.19 8.86
N ALA A 225 13.15 12.34 8.27
CA ALA A 225 11.71 12.35 8.51
C ALA A 225 11.27 11.02 9.09
N LEU A 226 10.34 11.06 10.04
CA LEU A 226 9.73 9.87 10.60
C LEU A 226 8.21 9.97 10.46
N ASN A 227 7.69 9.26 9.46
CA ASN A 227 6.26 9.21 9.16
C ASN A 227 5.60 8.08 9.95
N TYR A 228 4.32 8.26 10.27
CA TYR A 228 3.51 7.24 10.94
C TYR A 228 2.32 6.88 10.06
N HIS A 229 1.81 5.66 10.16
CA HIS A 229 0.60 5.29 9.46
C HIS A 229 -0.30 4.33 10.21
N LEU A 230 -1.57 4.38 9.86
CA LEU A 230 -2.58 3.40 10.24
C LEU A 230 -3.28 2.93 8.97
N LYS A 231 -3.38 1.62 8.80
CA LYS A 231 -4.01 0.96 7.66
C LYS A 231 -5.05 -0.04 8.14
N MET A 232 -6.16 -0.05 7.43
CA MET A 232 -7.27 -0.99 7.56
C MET A 232 -7.44 -1.69 6.21
N ALA A 233 -7.59 -3.01 6.23
CA ALA A 233 -7.94 -3.81 5.07
C ALA A 233 -9.10 -4.74 5.44
N TYR A 234 -10.15 -4.78 4.66
CA TYR A 234 -11.28 -5.67 4.84
C TYR A 234 -11.55 -6.42 3.54
N GLU A 235 -11.63 -7.74 3.63
CA GLU A 235 -11.94 -8.64 2.53
C GLU A 235 -13.17 -9.46 2.91
N TYR A 236 -14.21 -9.40 2.07
CA TYR A 236 -15.44 -10.16 2.25
C TYR A 236 -15.66 -11.10 1.06
N PRO A 237 -15.63 -12.43 1.26
CA PRO A 237 -15.85 -13.38 0.18
C PRO A 237 -17.31 -13.35 -0.29
N ILE A 238 -17.52 -13.15 -1.59
CA ILE A 238 -18.86 -13.15 -2.23
C ILE A 238 -19.12 -14.53 -2.86
N SER A 239 -18.11 -15.08 -3.54
CA SER A 239 -18.10 -16.43 -4.12
C SER A 239 -16.67 -16.97 -4.13
N GLU A 240 -16.45 -18.14 -4.74
CA GLU A 240 -15.10 -18.72 -4.88
C GLU A 240 -14.13 -17.84 -5.68
N GLN A 241 -14.63 -17.01 -6.60
CA GLN A 241 -13.81 -16.16 -7.48
C GLN A 241 -14.03 -14.65 -7.25
N LEU A 242 -14.95 -14.28 -6.35
CA LEU A 242 -15.30 -12.87 -6.12
C LEU A 242 -15.20 -12.51 -4.64
N SER A 243 -14.65 -11.34 -4.37
CA SER A 243 -14.64 -10.73 -3.04
C SER A 243 -14.93 -9.24 -3.14
N PHE A 244 -15.45 -8.67 -2.06
CA PHE A 244 -15.43 -7.23 -1.86
C PHE A 244 -14.20 -6.88 -1.04
N ASP A 245 -13.38 -5.98 -1.56
CA ASP A 245 -12.14 -5.53 -0.92
C ASP A 245 -12.21 -4.05 -0.61
N MET A 246 -11.78 -3.69 0.59
CA MET A 246 -11.59 -2.31 1.02
C MET A 246 -10.24 -2.18 1.73
N LYS A 247 -9.37 -1.31 1.25
CA LYS A 247 -8.10 -0.94 1.85
C LYS A 247 -8.15 0.58 2.09
N LEU A 248 -7.75 1.01 3.27
CA LEU A 248 -7.64 2.43 3.62
C LEU A 248 -6.41 2.62 4.51
N LYS A 249 -5.57 3.58 4.18
CA LYS A 249 -4.37 3.97 4.91
C LYS A 249 -4.41 5.47 5.12
N TYR A 250 -4.06 5.91 6.31
CA TYR A 250 -3.75 7.30 6.59
C TYR A 250 -2.29 7.39 7.03
N THR A 251 -1.55 8.33 6.43
CA THR A 251 -0.15 8.59 6.76
C THR A 251 -0.03 9.98 7.34
N TRP A 252 0.55 10.09 8.53
CA TRP A 252 0.99 11.35 9.13
C TRP A 252 2.44 11.62 8.70
N LEU A 253 2.68 12.83 8.20
CA LEU A 253 4.00 13.28 7.78
C LEU A 253 4.77 13.89 8.96
N ASP A 254 6.08 13.65 8.99
CA ASP A 254 6.99 14.36 9.89
C ASP A 254 6.89 15.87 9.67
N SER A 255 7.08 16.66 10.74
CA SER A 255 7.13 18.12 10.67
C SER A 255 8.16 18.67 9.67
N GLU A 256 9.28 17.98 9.43
CA GLU A 256 10.27 18.33 8.41
C GLU A 256 9.67 18.29 6.99
N LEU A 257 8.70 17.39 6.75
CA LEU A 257 7.98 17.31 5.48
C LEU A 257 6.74 18.21 5.48
N ALA A 258 5.94 18.17 6.55
CA ALA A 258 4.67 18.89 6.63
C ALA A 258 4.83 20.42 6.60
N ASN A 259 5.95 20.95 7.11
CA ASN A 259 6.24 22.39 7.08
C ASN A 259 6.95 22.83 5.79
N ASN A 260 7.18 21.91 4.86
CA ASN A 260 7.87 22.19 3.61
C ASN A 260 6.97 23.01 2.66
N PRO A 261 7.48 24.05 1.97
CA PRO A 261 6.68 24.86 1.05
C PRO A 261 6.01 24.09 -0.10
N ILE A 262 6.49 22.89 -0.44
CA ILE A 262 5.85 22.06 -1.47
C ILE A 262 4.77 21.14 -0.92
N ILE A 263 4.53 21.12 0.40
CA ILE A 263 3.55 20.25 1.05
C ILE A 263 2.40 21.09 1.59
N ASN A 264 1.16 20.72 1.24
CA ASN A 264 -0.03 21.45 1.67
C ASN A 264 -0.74 20.85 2.87
N GLU A 265 -0.50 19.56 3.14
CA GLU A 265 -1.17 18.80 4.19
C GLU A 265 -0.15 18.04 5.03
N ASN A 266 -0.40 17.94 6.33
CA ASN A 266 0.47 17.23 7.28
C ASN A 266 0.25 15.70 7.26
N GLY A 267 -0.50 15.20 6.30
CA GLY A 267 -0.83 13.80 6.13
C GLY A 267 -1.65 13.58 4.87
N TYR A 268 -1.88 12.32 4.53
CA TYR A 268 -2.64 11.98 3.33
C TYR A 268 -3.32 10.61 3.47
N PHE A 269 -4.47 10.46 2.81
CA PHE A 269 -5.15 9.19 2.67
C PHE A 269 -4.66 8.41 1.44
N SER A 270 -4.66 7.09 1.55
CA SER A 270 -4.58 6.18 0.41
C SER A 270 -5.45 4.92 0.58
N GLY A 271 -5.75 4.15 -0.47
CA GLY A 271 -6.47 2.87 -0.39
C GLY A 271 -7.57 2.62 -1.44
N PHE A 272 -7.98 1.38 -1.71
CA PHE A 272 -8.95 0.98 -2.77
C PHE A 272 -10.23 0.45 -2.14
N MET A 273 -11.37 0.66 -2.77
CA MET A 273 -12.57 -0.14 -2.49
C MET A 273 -13.20 -0.65 -3.78
N GLY A 274 -13.63 -1.90 -3.81
CA GLY A 274 -14.22 -2.47 -5.00
C GLY A 274 -14.54 -3.95 -4.90
N VAL A 275 -14.92 -4.52 -6.03
CA VAL A 275 -15.13 -5.96 -6.18
C VAL A 275 -13.94 -6.54 -6.92
N THR A 276 -13.30 -7.53 -6.29
CA THR A 276 -12.13 -8.21 -6.82
C THR A 276 -12.53 -9.54 -7.43
N TYR A 277 -12.11 -9.75 -8.68
CA TYR A 277 -12.14 -11.04 -9.35
C TYR A 277 -10.78 -11.72 -9.24
N HIS A 278 -10.76 -12.91 -8.66
CA HIS A 278 -9.58 -13.77 -8.50
C HIS A 278 -9.54 -14.80 -9.64
N PHE A 279 -8.39 -14.91 -10.32
CA PHE A 279 -8.19 -15.81 -11.46
C PHE A 279 -7.81 -17.24 -11.03
#